data_AF-C0PTZ1-F1
#
_entry.id   AF-C0PTZ1-F1
#
_cell.length_a   1.000
_cell.length_b   1.000
_cell.length_c   1.000
_cell.angle_alpha   90.00
_cell.angle_beta   90.00
_cell.angle_gamma   90.00
#
_symmetry.space_group_name_H-M   'P 1'
#
loop_
_entity.id
_entity.type
_entity.pdbx_description
1 polymer ?
#
loop_
_entity_poly.entity_id
_entity_poly.type
_entity_poly.pdbx_seq_one_letter_code
_entity_poly.pdbx_strand_id
1 'polypeptide(L)'
;LLPVLIESVFSISFFLPVNSRKCLREEIHKDVLVTGEYDINDETNTKTNLKITDSSGHILYSKEDATKGKFAFTTEDYDMFEVCYESKSPMGTGRVPDQLVNLDMKHGVEAKNYEEIAKVEKLKPLEVELRRLEDLSESIVNDFAYMKRREEEMRDTNESTNTRVLYFSIFSMCCLIGLATWQVFYLRRFFKAKKLIE
;
A
#
# COMPACT_ATOMS: atom_id res chain seq x y z
N LEU A 1 30.95 -13.47 24.13
CA LEU A 1 29.81 -13.52 23.18
C LEU A 1 29.01 -12.25 23.41
N LEU A 2 29.30 -11.19 22.65
CA LEU A 2 28.52 -9.94 22.68
C LEU A 2 27.22 -10.19 21.92
N PRO A 3 26.03 -9.99 22.52
CA PRO A 3 24.79 -10.09 21.78
C PRO A 3 24.75 -8.91 20.81
N VAL A 4 24.78 -9.21 19.52
CA VAL A 4 24.49 -8.23 18.47
C VAL A 4 22.97 -8.02 18.51
N LEU A 5 22.52 -6.98 19.22
CA LEU A 5 21.17 -6.47 19.09
C LEU A 5 21.09 -5.75 17.75
N ILE A 6 20.52 -6.43 16.75
CA ILE A 6 20.15 -5.79 15.50
C ILE A 6 18.85 -5.03 15.79
N GLU A 7 18.97 -3.77 16.21
CA GLU A 7 17.82 -2.86 16.16
C GLU A 7 17.55 -2.56 14.68
N SER A 8 16.47 -3.12 14.14
CA SER A 8 15.97 -2.72 12.84
C SER A 8 15.33 -1.34 12.97
N VAL A 9 16.05 -0.29 12.57
CA VAL A 9 15.48 1.04 12.43
C VAL A 9 14.93 1.16 11.01
N PHE A 10 13.60 1.11 10.87
CA PHE A 10 12.92 1.45 9.63
C PHE A 10 12.71 2.97 9.58
N SER A 11 13.71 3.70 9.12
CA SER A 11 13.60 5.13 8.84
C SER A 11 13.74 5.37 7.35
N ILE A 12 12.86 6.20 6.80
CA ILE A 12 12.85 6.60 5.40
C ILE A 12 13.57 7.94 5.29
N SER A 13 14.70 7.95 4.59
CA SER A 13 15.46 9.16 4.29
C SER A 13 15.42 9.45 2.80
N PHE A 14 15.07 10.69 2.42
CA PHE A 14 15.09 11.11 1.02
C PHE A 14 15.45 12.58 0.87
N PHE A 15 16.05 12.91 -0.27
CA PHE A 15 16.33 14.28 -0.67
C PHE A 15 15.08 14.93 -1.26
N LEU A 16 14.74 16.13 -0.80
CA LEU A 16 13.66 16.99 -1.26
C LEU A 16 14.25 18.19 -2.02
N PRO A 17 14.13 18.20 -3.37
CA PRO A 17 14.55 19.34 -4.17
C PRO A 17 13.74 20.61 -3.86
N VAL A 18 14.34 21.76 -4.12
CA VAL A 18 13.68 23.06 -3.93
C VAL A 18 12.52 23.25 -4.89
N ASN A 19 11.43 23.88 -4.42
CA ASN A 19 10.19 24.09 -5.19
C ASN A 19 9.59 22.78 -5.73
N SER A 20 9.82 21.68 -5.02
CA SER A 20 9.26 20.37 -5.34
C SER A 20 8.40 19.83 -4.21
N ARG A 21 7.51 18.91 -4.57
CA ARG A 21 6.68 18.14 -3.64
C ARG A 21 7.03 16.68 -3.76
N LYS A 22 7.32 16.03 -2.63
CA LYS A 22 7.47 14.56 -2.53
C LYS A 22 6.49 14.02 -1.51
N CYS A 23 5.93 12.87 -1.83
CA CYS A 23 4.89 12.26 -1.02
C CYS A 23 5.14 10.77 -0.84
N LEU A 24 4.85 10.29 0.37
CA LEU A 24 4.79 8.87 0.69
C LEU A 24 3.32 8.49 0.83
N ARG A 25 2.86 7.54 0.02
CA ARG A 25 1.50 7.03 0.06
C ARG A 25 1.51 5.60 0.58
N GLU A 26 0.66 5.31 1.56
CA GLU A 26 0.60 4.01 2.21
C GLU A 26 -0.86 3.55 2.34
N GLU A 27 -1.10 2.25 2.12
CA GLU A 27 -2.39 1.60 2.33
C GLU A 27 -2.44 1.05 3.75
N ILE A 28 -3.36 1.55 4.58
CA ILE A 28 -3.49 1.10 5.98
C ILE A 28 -4.92 0.64 6.26
N HIS A 29 -5.04 -0.29 7.20
CA HIS A 29 -6.32 -0.83 7.63
C HIS A 29 -7.11 0.21 8.44
N LYS A 30 -8.42 0.03 8.54
CA LYS A 30 -9.30 0.85 9.38
C LYS A 30 -8.93 0.75 10.87
N ASP A 31 -9.13 1.83 11.61
CA ASP A 31 -8.96 1.92 13.07
C ASP A 31 -7.52 1.66 13.57
N VAL A 32 -6.51 1.98 12.74
CA VAL A 32 -5.09 1.82 13.07
C VAL A 32 -4.49 3.17 13.46
N LEU A 33 -3.85 3.21 14.63
CA LEU A 33 -3.07 4.36 15.07
C LEU A 33 -1.77 4.45 14.26
N VAL A 34 -1.53 5.61 13.66
CA VAL A 34 -0.28 5.94 12.96
C VAL A 34 0.41 7.07 13.70
N THR A 35 1.68 6.86 14.01
CA THR A 35 2.55 7.89 14.60
C THR A 35 3.78 8.06 13.74
N GLY A 36 4.21 9.29 13.52
CA GLY A 36 5.46 9.55 12.81
C GLY A 36 6.27 10.67 13.44
N GLU A 37 7.58 10.57 13.28
CA GLU A 37 8.56 11.58 13.63
C GLU A 37 9.31 11.99 12.37
N TYR A 38 9.39 13.29 12.14
CA TYR A 38 10.10 13.85 11.00
C TYR A 38 11.21 14.78 11.46
N ASP A 39 12.32 14.74 10.74
CA ASP A 39 13.47 15.62 10.93
C ASP A 39 13.96 16.08 9.55
N ILE A 40 13.78 17.37 9.27
CA ILE A 40 14.14 18.01 8.02
C ILE A 40 15.37 18.86 8.28
N ASN A 41 16.43 18.65 7.50
CA ASN A 41 17.63 19.47 7.61
C ASN A 41 17.30 20.92 7.27
N ASP A 42 17.46 21.80 8.27
CA ASP A 42 17.11 23.22 8.17
C ASP A 42 18.16 23.95 7.33
N GLU A 43 17.73 24.53 6.20
CA GLU A 43 18.56 25.40 5.39
C GLU A 43 17.98 26.81 5.39
N THR A 44 18.84 27.81 5.56
CA THR A 44 18.47 29.20 5.89
C THR A 44 17.56 29.92 4.88
N ASN A 45 17.32 29.36 3.70
CA ASN A 45 16.53 29.99 2.63
C ASN A 45 15.43 29.08 2.04
N THR A 46 15.05 28.01 2.72
CA THR A 46 14.01 27.07 2.28
C THR A 46 13.00 26.82 3.38
N LYS A 47 11.71 26.87 3.02
CA LYS A 47 10.59 26.60 3.92
C LYS A 47 9.89 25.35 3.44
N THR A 48 9.77 24.34 4.29
CA THR A 48 9.09 23.09 3.94
C THR A 48 7.75 23.00 4.66
N ASN A 49 6.68 22.75 3.91
CA ASN A 49 5.36 22.51 4.46
C ASN A 49 5.09 21.00 4.46
N LEU A 50 4.59 20.50 5.58
CA LEU A 50 4.15 19.12 5.73
C LEU A 50 2.62 19.08 5.70
N LYS A 51 2.06 18.20 4.88
CA LYS A 51 0.63 17.95 4.80
C LYS A 51 0.37 16.45 4.70
N ILE A 52 -0.48 15.94 5.57
CA ILE A 52 -0.96 14.57 5.56
C ILE A 52 -2.43 14.60 5.15
N THR A 53 -2.76 13.85 4.11
CA THR A 53 -4.12 13.76 3.58
C THR A 53 -4.55 12.33 3.37
N ASP A 54 -5.84 12.07 3.60
CA ASP A 54 -6.48 10.81 3.24
C ASP A 54 -6.86 10.79 1.75
N SER A 55 -7.30 9.65 1.21
CA SER A 55 -7.66 9.52 -0.22
C SER A 55 -8.84 10.40 -0.61
N SER A 56 -9.73 10.67 0.34
CA SER A 56 -10.86 11.61 0.22
C SER A 56 -10.42 13.09 0.20
N GLY A 57 -9.13 13.37 0.40
CA GLY A 57 -8.57 14.72 0.45
C GLY A 57 -8.75 15.43 1.80
N HIS A 58 -9.26 14.72 2.82
CA HIS A 58 -9.34 15.23 4.19
C HIS A 58 -7.92 15.43 4.75
N ILE A 59 -7.70 16.56 5.42
CA ILE A 59 -6.40 16.91 5.98
C ILE A 59 -6.32 16.34 7.40
N LEU A 60 -5.51 15.30 7.58
CA LEU A 60 -5.29 14.65 8.87
C LEU A 60 -4.30 15.43 9.74
N TYR A 61 -3.29 16.02 9.10
CA TYR A 61 -2.29 16.85 9.77
C TYR A 61 -1.71 17.87 8.79
N SER A 62 -1.44 19.08 9.26
CA SER A 62 -0.74 20.09 8.45
C SER A 62 0.14 20.96 9.33
N LYS A 63 1.36 21.18 8.86
CA LYS A 63 2.35 22.01 9.53
C LYS A 63 3.07 22.89 8.50
N GLU A 64 2.93 24.20 8.67
CA GLU A 64 3.73 25.19 7.95
C GLU A 64 5.11 25.34 8.60
N ASP A 65 6.13 25.64 7.79
CA ASP A 65 7.53 25.78 8.22
C ASP A 65 7.98 24.61 9.10
N ALA A 66 7.74 23.38 8.64
CA ALA A 66 8.09 22.15 9.31
C ALA A 66 9.61 21.92 9.30
N THR A 67 10.20 21.81 10.48
CA THR A 67 11.62 21.44 10.69
C THR A 67 11.73 20.07 11.34
N LYS A 68 11.39 19.99 12.62
CA LYS A 68 11.34 18.75 13.39
C LYS A 68 10.02 18.65 14.16
N GLY A 69 9.44 17.46 14.21
CA GLY A 69 8.20 17.27 14.95
C GLY A 69 7.71 15.83 14.94
N LYS A 70 6.60 15.62 15.65
CA LYS A 70 5.87 14.35 15.67
C LYS A 70 4.42 14.60 15.30
N PHE A 71 3.80 13.62 14.65
CA PHE A 71 2.37 13.61 14.36
C PHE A 71 1.77 12.27 14.78
N ALA A 72 0.48 12.27 15.07
CA ALA A 72 -0.30 11.09 15.37
C ALA A 72 -1.72 11.27 14.84
N PHE A 73 -2.25 10.24 14.19
CA PHE A 73 -3.64 10.19 13.74
C PHE A 73 -4.11 8.74 13.73
N THR A 74 -5.43 8.53 13.72
CA THR A 74 -6.04 7.20 13.60
C THR A 74 -6.78 7.13 12.27
N THR A 75 -6.64 6.02 11.54
CA THR A 75 -7.34 5.82 10.27
C THR A 75 -8.82 5.57 10.50
N GLU A 76 -9.69 6.31 9.82
CA GLU A 76 -11.15 6.16 9.97
C GLU A 76 -11.73 5.05 9.09
N ASP A 77 -11.15 4.83 7.92
CA ASP A 77 -11.59 3.84 6.94
C ASP A 77 -10.41 3.05 6.37
N TYR A 78 -10.73 1.96 5.65
CA TYR A 78 -9.73 1.21 4.87
C TYR A 78 -9.29 2.04 3.69
N ASP A 79 -8.32 2.92 3.91
CA ASP A 79 -7.95 3.93 2.94
C ASP A 79 -6.46 4.22 2.91
N MET A 80 -6.05 4.91 1.86
CA MET A 80 -4.70 5.38 1.66
C MET A 80 -4.54 6.79 2.20
N PHE A 81 -3.56 6.99 3.08
CA PHE A 81 -3.08 8.34 3.37
C PHE A 81 -1.78 8.64 2.62
N GLU A 82 -1.56 9.92 2.41
CA GLU A 82 -0.38 10.46 1.76
C GLU A 82 0.28 11.50 2.67
N VAL A 83 1.55 11.29 3.00
CA VAL A 83 2.41 12.23 3.74
C VAL A 83 3.25 13.01 2.74
N CYS A 84 2.94 14.29 2.54
CA CYS A 84 3.59 15.15 1.57
C CYS A 84 4.44 16.23 2.21
N TYR A 85 5.64 16.40 1.67
CA TYR A 85 6.55 17.49 1.95
C TYR A 85 6.65 18.39 0.72
N GLU A 86 6.37 19.68 0.87
CA GLU A 86 6.45 20.69 -0.18
C GLU A 86 7.46 21.76 0.22
N SER A 87 8.59 21.84 -0.49
CA SER A 87 9.61 22.87 -0.27
C SER A 87 9.30 24.12 -1.09
N LYS A 88 9.36 25.29 -0.47
CA LYS A 88 9.21 26.61 -1.10
C LYS A 88 10.44 27.47 -0.79
N SER A 89 11.06 28.03 -1.82
CA SER A 89 12.14 29.01 -1.65
C SER A 89 11.81 30.34 -2.35
N PRO A 90 12.00 31.50 -1.68
CA PRO A 90 11.75 32.80 -2.27
C PRO A 90 12.78 33.21 -3.34
N MET A 91 13.96 32.58 -3.39
CA MET A 91 14.97 32.89 -4.39
C MET A 91 14.82 32.01 -5.63
N GLY A 92 14.17 32.55 -6.66
CA GLY A 92 14.24 31.99 -8.01
C GLY A 92 15.69 31.95 -8.49
N THR A 93 16.18 30.77 -8.86
CA THR A 93 17.41 30.50 -9.64
C THR A 93 18.79 30.40 -8.97
N GLY A 94 18.88 30.43 -7.63
CA GLY A 94 20.11 30.02 -6.94
C GLY A 94 20.30 28.49 -6.93
N ARG A 95 21.54 27.98 -6.96
CA ARG A 95 21.85 26.58 -6.61
C ARG A 95 21.60 26.39 -5.11
N VAL A 96 20.34 26.19 -4.73
CA VAL A 96 19.98 25.81 -3.37
C VAL A 96 20.17 24.30 -3.25
N PRO A 97 20.84 23.81 -2.19
CA PRO A 97 20.99 22.37 -1.97
C PRO A 97 19.63 21.68 -1.76
N ASP A 98 19.60 20.36 -2.01
CA ASP A 98 18.45 19.55 -1.69
C ASP A 98 18.37 19.32 -0.17
N GLN A 99 17.18 19.45 0.41
CA GLN A 99 16.97 19.20 1.84
C GLN A 99 16.86 17.69 2.10
N LEU A 100 17.57 17.19 3.10
CA LEU A 100 17.39 15.81 3.56
C LEU A 100 16.20 15.75 4.52
N VAL A 101 15.22 14.91 4.21
CA VAL A 101 14.07 14.61 5.06
C VAL A 101 14.24 13.19 5.60
N ASN A 102 14.21 13.07 6.93
CA ASN A 102 14.11 11.79 7.63
C ASN A 102 12.70 11.65 8.19
N LEU A 103 12.07 10.51 7.91
CA LEU A 103 10.75 10.15 8.39
C LEU A 103 10.83 8.76 9.03
N ASP A 104 10.52 8.68 10.33
CA ASP A 104 10.26 7.42 11.04
C ASP A 104 8.75 7.34 11.26
N MET A 105 8.12 6.24 10.83
CA MET A 105 6.68 6.07 10.90
C MET A 105 6.36 4.68 11.42
N LYS A 106 5.42 4.62 12.36
CA LYS A 106 4.99 3.40 13.05
C LYS A 106 3.48 3.30 13.00
N HIS A 107 2.98 2.06 12.93
CA HIS A 107 1.57 1.76 12.83
C HIS A 107 1.13 0.73 13.87
N GLY A 108 -0.12 0.83 14.32
CA GLY A 108 -0.76 -0.14 15.19
C GLY A 108 -0.06 -0.30 16.53
N VAL A 109 0.30 -1.54 16.88
CA VAL A 109 0.93 -1.90 18.16
C VAL A 109 2.25 -1.16 18.38
N GLU A 110 3.03 -0.93 17.31
CA GLU A 110 4.31 -0.22 17.41
C GLU A 110 4.17 1.29 17.61
N ALA A 111 3.01 1.85 17.25
CA ALA A 111 2.68 3.26 17.46
C ALA A 111 2.21 3.55 18.90
N LYS A 112 1.80 2.54 19.66
CA LYS A 112 1.28 2.70 21.03
C LYS A 112 2.40 2.95 22.04
N ASN A 113 2.23 3.98 22.88
CA ASN A 113 3.13 4.25 24.00
C ASN A 113 2.72 3.48 25.26
N TYR A 114 3.22 2.25 25.40
CA TYR A 114 2.93 1.38 26.55
C TYR A 114 3.43 1.94 27.89
N GLU A 115 4.45 2.80 27.90
CA GLU A 115 4.94 3.42 29.14
C GLU A 115 3.93 4.43 29.70
N GLU A 116 3.25 5.16 28.82
CA GLU A 116 2.23 6.12 29.21
C GLU A 116 0.97 5.40 29.70
N ILE A 117 0.55 4.35 28.99
CA ILE A 117 -0.57 3.48 29.42
C ILE A 117 -0.27 2.87 30.79
N ALA A 118 0.95 2.37 31.00
CA ALA A 118 1.39 1.81 32.28
C ALA A 118 1.27 2.82 33.44
N LYS A 119 1.60 4.09 33.20
CA LYS A 119 1.50 5.17 34.20
C LYS A 119 0.05 5.51 34.53
N VAL A 120 -0.81 5.58 33.51
CA VAL A 120 -2.24 5.94 33.67
C VAL A 120 -2.99 4.82 34.37
N GLU A 121 -2.82 3.58 33.93
CA GLU A 121 -3.50 2.40 34.47
C GLU A 121 -2.80 1.81 35.70
N LYS A 122 -1.62 2.34 36.07
CA LYS A 122 -0.78 1.89 37.19
C LYS A 122 -0.47 0.39 37.11
N LEU A 123 -0.15 -0.08 35.91
CA LEU A 123 0.19 -1.47 35.64
C LEU A 123 1.58 -1.80 36.18
N LYS A 124 1.76 -3.04 36.63
CA LYS A 124 3.10 -3.55 36.96
C LYS A 124 3.91 -3.77 35.67
N PRO A 125 5.25 -3.71 35.72
CA PRO A 125 6.08 -3.96 34.55
C PRO A 125 5.75 -5.26 33.80
N LEU A 126 5.42 -6.34 34.54
CA LEU A 126 5.02 -7.62 33.97
C LEU A 126 3.65 -7.56 33.26
N GLU A 127 2.69 -6.79 33.79
CA GLU A 127 1.36 -6.65 33.20
C GLU A 127 1.42 -5.85 31.89
N VAL A 128 2.33 -4.89 31.79
CA VAL A 128 2.56 -4.10 30.56
C VAL A 128 3.11 -5.00 29.44
N GLU A 129 4.06 -5.88 29.75
CA GLU A 129 4.59 -6.82 28.77
C GLU A 129 3.51 -7.80 28.29
N LEU A 130 2.69 -8.33 29.20
CA LEU A 130 1.56 -9.19 28.83
C LEU A 130 0.55 -8.46 27.94
N ARG A 131 0.21 -7.20 28.27
CA ARG A 131 -0.70 -6.39 27.46
C ARG A 131 -0.16 -6.12 26.06
N ARG A 132 1.14 -5.85 25.94
CA ARG A 132 1.80 -5.68 24.64
C ARG A 132 1.76 -6.96 23.80
N LEU A 133 1.98 -8.12 24.40
CA LEU A 133 1.90 -9.42 23.72
C LEU A 133 0.45 -9.76 23.30
N GLU A 134 -0.52 -9.43 24.13
CA GLU A 134 -1.95 -9.59 23.81
C GLU A 134 -2.33 -8.74 22.60
N ASP A 135 -2.04 -7.44 22.62
CA ASP A 135 -2.30 -6.52 21.50
C ASP A 135 -1.59 -6.98 20.21
N LEU A 136 -0.34 -7.46 20.32
CA LEU A 136 0.41 -8.01 19.18
C LEU A 136 -0.27 -9.26 18.62
N SER A 137 -0.70 -10.18 19.48
CA SER A 137 -1.39 -11.40 19.07
C SER A 137 -2.72 -11.08 18.40
N GLU A 138 -3.49 -10.12 18.93
CA GLU A 138 -4.77 -9.70 18.34
C GLU A 138 -4.56 -9.08 16.95
N SER A 139 -3.56 -8.20 16.80
CA SER A 139 -3.18 -7.63 15.50
C SER A 139 -2.87 -8.72 14.48
N ILE A 140 -2.06 -9.71 14.85
CA ILE A 140 -1.68 -10.82 13.96
C ILE A 140 -2.91 -11.65 13.54
N VAL A 141 -3.81 -11.96 14.48
CA VAL A 141 -5.03 -12.73 14.18
C VAL A 141 -5.93 -11.97 13.21
N ASN A 142 -6.07 -10.66 13.40
CA ASN A 142 -6.83 -9.80 12.49
C ASN A 142 -6.21 -9.76 11.09
N ASP A 143 -4.89 -9.64 10.99
CA ASP A 143 -4.16 -9.66 9.71
C ASP A 143 -4.33 -11.02 8.99
N PHE A 144 -4.24 -12.13 9.72
CA PHE A 144 -4.51 -13.47 9.16
C PHE A 144 -5.95 -13.61 8.66
N ALA A 145 -6.93 -13.09 9.41
CA ALA A 145 -8.33 -13.12 8.99
C ALA A 145 -8.55 -12.31 7.70
N TYR A 146 -7.90 -11.14 7.59
CA TYR A 146 -7.91 -10.33 6.37
C TYR A 146 -7.26 -11.04 5.19
N MET A 147 -6.06 -11.58 5.36
CA MET A 147 -5.35 -12.33 4.30
C MET A 147 -6.18 -13.51 3.80
N LYS A 148 -6.82 -14.25 4.71
CA LYS A 148 -7.69 -15.38 4.36
C LYS A 148 -8.89 -14.94 3.54
N ARG A 149 -9.59 -13.86 3.94
CA ARG A 149 -10.72 -13.34 3.17
C ARG A 149 -10.29 -12.93 1.75
N ARG A 150 -9.14 -12.28 1.63
CA ARG A 150 -8.60 -11.87 0.33
C ARG A 150 -8.20 -13.07 -0.54
N GLU A 151 -7.67 -14.14 0.05
CA GLU A 151 -7.39 -15.40 -0.67
C GLU A 151 -8.68 -16.05 -1.18
N GLU A 152 -9.73 -16.09 -0.35
CA GLU A 152 -11.04 -16.63 -0.74
C GLU A 152 -11.63 -15.88 -1.95
N GLU A 153 -11.56 -14.55 -1.95
CA GLU A 153 -12.01 -13.71 -3.07
C GLU A 153 -11.15 -13.92 -4.34
N MET A 154 -9.82 -14.01 -4.19
CA MET A 154 -8.93 -14.33 -5.31
C MET A 154 -9.20 -15.72 -5.88
N ARG A 155 -9.51 -16.70 -5.02
CA ARG A 155 -9.83 -18.05 -5.45
C ARG A 155 -11.13 -18.10 -6.24
N ASP A 156 -12.17 -17.40 -5.79
CA ASP A 156 -13.48 -17.34 -6.46
C ASP A 156 -13.38 -16.63 -7.83
N THR A 157 -12.64 -15.52 -7.90
CA THR A 157 -12.38 -14.81 -9.17
C THR A 157 -11.58 -15.66 -10.15
N ASN A 158 -10.60 -16.42 -9.66
CA ASN A 158 -9.82 -17.34 -10.49
C ASN A 158 -10.68 -18.52 -10.99
N GLU A 159 -11.50 -19.12 -10.11
CA GLU A 159 -12.40 -20.22 -10.46
C GLU A 159 -13.43 -19.78 -11.52
N SER A 160 -14.13 -18.67 -11.27
CA SER A 160 -15.12 -18.13 -12.22
C SER A 160 -14.51 -17.74 -13.57
N THR A 161 -13.29 -17.20 -13.58
CA THR A 161 -12.56 -16.88 -14.81
C THR A 161 -12.19 -18.15 -15.57
N ASN A 162 -11.64 -19.15 -14.88
CA ASN A 162 -11.27 -20.43 -15.47
C ASN A 162 -12.48 -21.12 -16.13
N THR A 163 -13.62 -21.17 -15.42
CA THR A 163 -14.86 -21.74 -15.96
C THR A 163 -15.33 -21.01 -17.23
N ARG A 164 -15.29 -19.68 -17.27
CA ARG A 164 -15.66 -18.90 -18.47
C ARG A 164 -14.74 -19.19 -19.64
N VAL A 165 -13.43 -19.25 -19.39
CA VAL A 165 -12.42 -19.56 -20.42
C VAL A 165 -12.64 -20.97 -20.97
N LEU A 166 -12.89 -21.96 -20.10
CA LEU A 166 -13.21 -23.33 -20.50
C LEU A 166 -14.40 -23.38 -21.48
N TYR A 167 -15.51 -22.69 -21.16
CA TYR A 167 -16.67 -22.66 -22.03
C TYR A 167 -16.37 -21.99 -23.38
N PHE A 168 -15.61 -20.90 -23.41
CA PHE A 168 -15.18 -20.27 -24.67
C PHE A 168 -14.27 -21.19 -25.49
N SER A 169 -13.35 -21.92 -24.85
CA SER A 169 -12.49 -22.91 -25.51
C SER A 169 -13.30 -24.05 -26.13
N ILE A 170 -14.27 -24.60 -25.40
CA ILE A 170 -15.18 -25.65 -25.91
C ILE A 170 -15.97 -25.13 -27.10
N PHE A 171 -16.58 -23.95 -26.99
CA PHE A 171 -17.33 -23.33 -28.08
C PHE A 171 -16.46 -23.11 -29.33
N SER A 172 -15.25 -22.58 -29.16
CA SER A 172 -14.28 -22.38 -30.25
C SER A 172 -13.93 -23.70 -30.94
N MET A 173 -13.66 -24.76 -30.18
CA MET A 173 -13.36 -26.08 -30.72
C MET A 173 -14.54 -26.65 -31.54
N CYS A 174 -15.77 -26.52 -31.03
CA CYS A 174 -16.97 -26.90 -31.77
C CYS A 174 -17.12 -26.13 -33.09
N CYS A 175 -16.87 -24.82 -33.08
CA CYS A 175 -16.90 -24.00 -34.30
C CYS A 175 -15.86 -24.46 -35.33
N LEU A 176 -14.63 -24.77 -34.90
CA LEU A 176 -13.57 -25.26 -35.80
C LEU A 176 -13.93 -26.61 -36.44
N ILE A 177 -14.49 -27.55 -35.67
CA ILE A 177 -14.98 -28.83 -36.20
C ILE A 177 -16.14 -28.60 -37.19
N GLY A 178 -17.07 -27.71 -36.86
CA GLY A 178 -18.17 -27.33 -37.75
C GLY A 178 -17.69 -26.75 -39.08
N LEU A 179 -16.71 -25.84 -39.03
CA LEU A 179 -16.11 -25.26 -40.23
C LEU A 179 -15.33 -26.30 -41.05
N ALA A 180 -14.57 -27.19 -40.41
CA ALA A 180 -13.82 -28.24 -41.10
C ALA A 180 -14.75 -29.22 -41.84
N THR A 181 -15.83 -29.66 -41.20
CA THR A 181 -16.83 -30.54 -41.83
C THR A 181 -17.55 -29.85 -42.98
N TRP A 182 -17.93 -28.58 -42.81
CA TRP A 182 -18.50 -27.75 -43.86
C TRP A 182 -17.56 -27.60 -45.06
N GLN A 183 -16.28 -27.31 -44.82
CA GLN A 183 -15.26 -27.19 -45.86
C GLN A 183 -15.15 -28.47 -46.70
N VAL A 184 -15.11 -29.64 -46.06
CA VAL A 184 -15.05 -30.94 -46.77
C VAL A 184 -16.32 -31.19 -47.59
N PHE A 185 -17.51 -30.89 -47.04
CA PHE A 185 -18.76 -31.04 -47.76
C PHE A 185 -18.85 -30.11 -48.97
N TYR A 186 -18.45 -28.86 -48.81
CA TYR A 186 -18.40 -27.88 -49.89
C TYR A 186 -17.47 -28.33 -51.02
N LEU A 187 -16.25 -28.76 -50.69
CA LEU A 187 -15.30 -29.28 -51.69
C LEU A 187 -15.84 -30.52 -52.41
N ARG A 188 -16.44 -31.48 -51.69
CA ARG A 188 -17.08 -32.66 -52.31
C ARG A 188 -18.21 -32.28 -53.25
N ARG A 189 -19.08 -31.34 -52.85
CA ARG A 189 -20.18 -30.84 -53.69
C ARG A 189 -19.65 -30.11 -54.93
N PHE A 190 -18.60 -29.31 -54.76
CA PHE A 190 -17.94 -28.60 -55.85
C PHE A 190 -17.35 -29.55 -56.91
N PHE A 191 -16.62 -30.59 -56.48
CA PHE A 191 -16.06 -31.59 -57.40
C PHE A 191 -17.12 -32.41 -58.13
N LYS A 192 -18.20 -32.80 -57.45
CA LYS A 192 -19.35 -33.47 -58.09
C LYS A 192 -20.03 -32.58 -59.14
N ALA A 193 -20.26 -31.30 -58.83
CA ALA A 193 -20.89 -30.36 -59.76
C ALA A 193 -20.04 -30.11 -61.02
N LYS A 194 -18.70 -30.21 -60.92
CA LYS A 194 -17.76 -30.04 -62.03
C LYS A 194 -17.43 -31.34 -62.78
N LYS A 195 -18.04 -32.48 -62.43
CA LYS A 195 -17.80 -33.82 -63.04
C LYS A 195 -16.32 -34.25 -63.06
N LEU A 196 -15.53 -33.86 -62.05
CA LEU A 196 -14.11 -34.21 -61.96
C LEU A 196 -13.85 -35.56 -61.26
N ILE A 197 -14.83 -36.09 -60.52
CA ILE A 197 -14.79 -37.37 -59.83
C ILE A 197 -16.22 -37.94 -59.87
N GLU A 198 -16.39 -39.19 -60.31
CA GLU A 198 -17.67 -39.92 -60.39
C GLU A 198 -18.14 -40.40 -59.00
#